data_AF-A0A1G3PRA9-F1
#
_entry.id   AF-A0A1G3PRA9-F1
#
_cell.length_a   1.000
_cell.length_b   1.000
_cell.length_c   1.000
_cell.angle_alpha   90.00
_cell.angle_beta   90.00
_cell.angle_gamma   90.00
#
_symmetry.space_group_name_H-M   'P 1'
#
loop_
_entity.id
_entity.type
_entity.pdbx_description
1 polymer ?
#
loop_
_entity_poly.entity_id
_entity_poly.type
_entity_poly.pdbx_seq_one_letter_code
_entity_poly.pdbx_strand_id
1 'polypeptide(L)'
;MEVSNFIAAIEVIDDILNGFLNVIIWVAKILFLTPWGWIIVAIAFIAMLVSKIRTSKDEITFYSVVGGITETLFWFYTNISTILIGLFMVFVLSVVFTGLRDVTGSFKLFSEMKTLEATLKNLQSERKVLEVSAMPVSVNGTNRMNVTVKYYAYSPVKEADVMTGEKIYIVDGEKLYVDFGVINFKYSLIEKGEAYNIAFPNRIFSDVLPAGNSLNIFASADGVPLTFKLDEQEIYILSKDSYNVQINKMIEFSTNTNLSRQIGVKTMYGEAIGFEPQEGKTYLFYSTGAGGVLMK
;
A
#
# COMPACT_ATOMS: atom_id res chain seq x y z
N MET A 1 14.58 -6.11 -8.04
CA MET A 1 15.52 -5.69 -6.98
C MET A 1 16.05 -4.26 -7.22
N GLU A 2 16.27 -3.82 -8.46
CA GLU A 2 16.80 -2.47 -8.74
C GLU A 2 15.83 -1.31 -8.46
N VAL A 3 14.52 -1.49 -8.69
CA VAL A 3 13.52 -0.41 -8.51
C VAL A 3 13.33 -0.03 -7.05
N SER A 4 13.36 -1.00 -6.12
CA SER A 4 13.20 -0.72 -4.68
C SER A 4 14.36 0.09 -4.11
N ASN A 5 15.60 -0.21 -4.56
CA ASN A 5 16.79 0.51 -4.13
C ASN A 5 16.81 1.93 -4.73
N PHE A 6 16.32 2.09 -5.96
CA PHE A 6 16.18 3.39 -6.59
C PHE A 6 15.15 4.27 -5.87
N ILE A 7 13.98 3.71 -5.50
CA ILE A 7 12.95 4.43 -4.73
C ILE A 7 13.50 4.84 -3.35
N ALA A 8 14.14 3.93 -2.62
CA ALA A 8 14.71 4.24 -1.31
C ALA A 8 15.82 5.30 -1.38
N ALA A 9 16.66 5.27 -2.41
CA ALA A 9 17.66 6.31 -2.63
C ALA A 9 17.04 7.67 -2.91
N ILE A 10 15.93 7.72 -3.67
CA ILE A 10 15.20 8.96 -3.92
C ILE A 10 14.57 9.50 -2.63
N GLU A 11 13.97 8.65 -1.79
CA GLU A 11 13.37 9.08 -0.50
C GLU A 11 14.42 9.71 0.42
N VAL A 12 15.61 9.11 0.55
CA VAL A 12 16.70 9.67 1.36
C VAL A 12 17.20 11.01 0.82
N ILE A 13 17.33 11.12 -0.50
CA ILE A 13 17.74 12.38 -1.14
C ILE A 13 16.66 13.46 -0.92
N ASP A 14 15.38 13.10 -1.00
CA ASP A 14 14.25 14.01 -0.79
C ASP A 14 14.24 14.58 0.64
N ASP A 15 14.42 13.73 1.66
CA ASP A 15 14.47 14.18 3.06
C ASP A 15 15.63 15.15 3.32
N ILE A 16 16.82 14.85 2.80
CA ILE A 16 18.00 15.72 2.95
C ILE A 16 17.77 17.07 2.24
N LEU A 17 17.24 17.04 1.02
CA LEU A 17 16.98 18.25 0.25
C LEU A 17 15.86 19.09 0.84
N ASN A 18 14.78 18.48 1.35
CA ASN A 18 13.71 19.20 2.03
C ASN A 18 14.20 19.85 3.32
N GLY A 19 15.03 19.16 4.09
CA GLY A 19 15.71 19.74 5.25
C GLY A 19 16.55 20.96 4.85
N PHE A 20 17.38 20.82 3.82
CA PHE A 20 18.26 21.89 3.34
C PHE A 20 17.49 23.09 2.74
N LEU A 21 16.47 22.82 1.91
CA LEU A 21 15.61 23.84 1.32
C LEU A 21 14.83 24.60 2.38
N ASN A 22 14.29 23.90 3.39
CA ASN A 22 13.59 24.56 4.50
C ASN A 22 14.52 25.48 5.27
N VAL A 23 15.77 25.09 5.51
CA VAL A 23 16.78 25.95 6.13
C VAL A 23 17.07 27.16 5.24
N ILE A 24 17.29 26.99 3.94
CA ILE A 24 17.55 28.12 3.03
C ILE A 24 16.35 29.08 2.99
N ILE A 25 15.13 28.56 2.82
CA ILE A 25 13.92 29.37 2.78
C ILE A 25 13.72 30.10 4.11
N TRP A 26 13.97 29.44 5.24
CA TRP A 26 13.90 30.06 6.56
C TRP A 26 14.93 31.18 6.72
N VAL A 27 16.19 30.95 6.33
CA VAL A 27 17.26 31.95 6.33
C VAL A 27 16.91 33.12 5.41
N ALA A 28 16.41 32.86 4.20
CA ALA A 28 15.98 33.89 3.26
C ALA A 28 14.79 34.70 3.79
N LYS A 29 13.79 34.05 4.39
CA LYS A 29 12.66 34.72 5.04
C LYS A 29 13.15 35.62 6.17
N ILE A 30 14.05 35.14 7.02
CA ILE A 30 14.62 35.95 8.10
C ILE A 30 15.38 37.13 7.54
N LEU A 31 16.31 36.91 6.61
CA LEU A 31 17.20 37.94 6.08
C LEU A 31 16.44 39.03 5.29
N PHE A 32 15.47 38.66 4.46
CA PHE A 32 14.85 39.59 3.52
C PHE A 32 13.43 40.04 3.89
N LEU A 33 12.68 39.22 4.64
CA LEU A 33 11.26 39.49 4.95
C LEU A 33 11.02 39.91 6.40
N THR A 34 12.05 39.92 7.26
CA THR A 34 11.91 40.42 8.63
C THR A 34 12.79 41.66 8.87
N PRO A 35 12.34 42.62 9.70
CA PRO A 35 13.15 43.77 10.10
C PRO A 35 14.49 43.35 10.73
N TRP A 36 14.51 42.23 11.46
CA TRP A 36 15.71 41.68 12.10
C TRP A 36 16.78 41.25 11.10
N GLY A 37 16.38 40.70 9.95
CA GLY A 37 17.30 40.35 8.87
C GLY A 37 18.06 41.56 8.35
N TRP A 38 17.34 42.64 8.08
CA TRP A 38 17.95 43.91 7.65
C TRP A 38 18.85 44.53 8.71
N ILE A 39 18.52 44.37 10.00
CA ILE A 39 19.41 44.77 11.11
C ILE A 39 20.70 43.95 11.09
N ILE A 40 20.63 42.63 10.90
CA ILE A 40 21.81 41.76 10.81
C ILE A 40 22.68 42.15 9.61
N VAL A 41 22.06 42.41 8.45
CA VAL A 41 22.77 42.87 7.24
C VAL A 41 23.44 44.22 7.49
N ALA A 42 22.77 45.16 8.15
CA ALA A 42 23.34 46.46 8.50
C ALA A 42 24.50 46.33 9.48
N ILE A 43 24.39 45.47 10.52
CA ILE A 43 25.49 45.20 11.47
C ILE A 43 26.67 44.56 10.76
N ALA A 44 26.45 43.57 9.89
CA ALA A 44 27.51 42.93 9.11
C ALA A 44 28.21 43.93 8.19
N PHE A 45 27.45 44.83 7.57
CA PHE A 45 27.96 45.91 6.74
C PHE A 45 28.82 46.90 7.54
N ILE A 46 28.35 47.30 8.73
CA ILE A 46 29.11 48.16 9.65
C ILE A 46 30.38 47.44 10.14
N ALA A 47 30.31 46.15 10.46
CA ALA A 47 31.46 45.36 10.89
C ALA A 47 32.51 45.22 9.79
N MET A 48 32.09 45.01 8.54
CA MET A 48 32.98 45.01 7.37
C MET A 48 33.67 46.37 7.18
N LEU A 49 32.91 47.46 7.31
CA LEU A 49 33.44 48.82 7.27
C LEU A 49 34.49 49.06 8.35
N VAL A 50 34.18 48.72 9.60
CA VAL A 50 35.09 48.87 10.74
C VAL A 50 36.35 48.03 10.55
N SER A 51 36.22 46.79 10.06
CA SER A 51 37.35 45.91 9.78
C SER A 51 38.30 46.49 8.72
N LYS A 52 37.74 47.02 7.63
CA LYS A 52 38.51 47.67 6.55
C LYS A 52 39.18 48.96 7.01
N ILE A 53 38.47 49.82 7.75
CA ILE A 53 39.04 51.06 8.30
C ILE A 53 40.20 50.74 9.26
N ARG A 54 40.08 49.68 10.06
CA ARG A 54 41.13 49.27 11.02
C ARG A 54 42.37 48.66 10.38
N THR A 55 42.24 48.09 9.17
CA THR A 55 43.36 47.49 8.44
C THR A 55 44.12 48.50 7.58
N SER A 56 43.49 49.63 7.24
CA SER A 56 44.16 50.83 6.73
C SER A 56 44.96 51.47 7.88
N LYS A 57 46.29 51.51 7.77
CA LYS A 57 47.20 51.97 8.84
C LYS A 57 47.30 53.49 9.00
N ASP A 58 46.52 54.27 8.24
CA ASP A 58 46.58 55.73 8.28
C ASP A 58 45.40 56.32 9.06
N GLU A 59 45.57 57.54 9.55
CA GLU A 59 44.59 58.28 10.36
C GLU A 59 43.16 58.16 9.79
N ILE A 60 42.17 57.98 10.69
CA ILE A 60 40.76 57.89 10.32
C ILE A 60 40.31 59.23 9.74
N THR A 61 40.49 59.39 8.43
CA THR A 61 40.05 60.55 7.68
C THR A 61 38.67 60.28 7.07
N PHE A 62 37.88 61.34 6.89
CA PHE A 62 36.55 61.23 6.25
C PHE A 62 36.61 60.49 4.90
N TYR A 63 37.70 60.66 4.15
CA TYR A 63 37.93 59.99 2.87
C TYR A 63 38.11 58.48 2.98
N SER A 64 38.77 57.95 4.02
CA SER A 64 38.92 56.51 4.19
C SER A 64 37.60 55.84 4.57
N VAL A 65 36.75 56.53 5.34
CA VAL A 65 35.40 56.06 5.68
C VAL A 65 34.49 56.04 4.45
N VAL A 66 34.43 57.15 3.69
CA VAL A 66 33.60 57.24 2.48
C VAL A 66 34.08 56.26 1.41
N GLY A 67 35.40 56.11 1.22
CA GLY A 67 35.99 55.14 0.30
C GLY A 67 35.67 53.69 0.68
N GLY A 68 35.70 53.36 1.98
CA GLY A 68 35.29 52.04 2.47
C GLY A 68 33.80 51.75 2.21
N ILE A 69 32.92 52.76 2.36
CA ILE A 69 31.49 52.63 2.08
C ILE A 69 31.24 52.40 0.59
N THR A 70 31.87 53.19 -0.28
CA THR A 70 31.67 53.07 -1.73
C THR A 70 32.18 51.73 -2.26
N GLU A 71 33.34 51.26 -1.79
CA GLU A 71 33.88 49.95 -2.20
C GLU A 71 32.99 48.79 -1.73
N THR A 72 32.44 48.87 -0.51
CA THR A 72 31.56 47.83 0.04
C THR A 72 30.21 47.81 -0.66
N LEU A 73 29.63 48.98 -0.97
CA LEU A 73 28.42 49.07 -1.80
C LEU A 73 28.66 48.57 -3.22
N PHE A 74 29.82 48.90 -3.81
CA PHE A 74 30.20 48.43 -5.13
C PHE A 74 30.37 46.90 -5.15
N TRP A 75 31.03 46.33 -4.14
CA TRP A 75 31.13 44.88 -3.98
C TRP A 75 29.76 44.22 -3.81
N PHE A 76 28.87 44.80 -3.01
CA PHE A 76 27.52 44.27 -2.86
C PHE A 76 26.74 44.33 -4.18
N TYR A 77 26.82 45.45 -4.90
CA TYR A 77 26.20 45.62 -6.20
C TYR A 77 26.73 44.65 -7.26
N THR A 78 28.04 44.38 -7.30
CA THR A 78 28.60 43.40 -8.24
C THR A 78 28.23 41.96 -7.89
N ASN A 79 28.04 41.65 -6.61
CA ASN A 79 27.69 40.30 -6.15
C ASN A 79 26.18 40.05 -6.06
N ILE A 80 25.32 41.09 -6.15
CA ILE A 80 23.86 40.92 -6.03
C ILE A 80 23.31 40.00 -7.12
N SER A 81 23.86 40.08 -8.33
CA SER A 81 23.49 39.19 -9.44
C SER A 81 23.80 37.73 -9.11
N THR A 82 24.96 37.45 -8.50
CA THR A 82 25.34 36.11 -8.07
C THR A 82 24.41 35.57 -6.98
N ILE A 83 24.03 36.42 -6.02
CA ILE A 83 23.09 36.07 -4.95
C ILE A 83 21.70 35.77 -5.54
N LEU A 84 21.22 36.59 -6.46
CA LEU A 84 19.93 36.39 -7.15
C LEU A 84 19.93 35.11 -8.00
N ILE A 85 21.01 34.84 -8.74
CA ILE A 85 21.18 33.59 -9.50
C ILE A 85 21.17 32.38 -8.56
N GLY A 86 21.86 32.45 -7.42
CA GLY A 86 21.86 31.40 -6.41
C GLY A 86 20.46 31.13 -5.85
N LEU A 87 19.72 32.18 -5.48
CA LEU A 87 18.33 32.07 -5.03
C LEU A 87 17.41 31.46 -6.11
N PHE A 88 17.57 31.90 -7.36
CA PHE A 88 16.80 31.38 -8.48
C PHE A 88 17.10 29.89 -8.72
N MET A 89 18.37 29.47 -8.66
CA MET A 89 18.76 28.05 -8.76
C MET A 89 18.12 27.20 -7.65
N VAL A 90 18.12 27.69 -6.41
CA VAL A 90 17.45 26.99 -5.29
C VAL A 90 15.95 26.85 -5.53
N PHE A 91 15.31 27.91 -6.04
CA PHE A 91 13.89 27.88 -6.40
C PHE A 91 13.59 26.88 -7.52
N VAL A 92 14.37 26.89 -8.61
CA VAL A 92 14.23 25.94 -9.72
C VAL A 92 14.42 24.50 -9.24
N LEU A 93 15.44 24.25 -8.42
CA LEU A 93 15.65 22.92 -7.80
C LEU A 93 14.41 22.50 -7.01
N SER A 94 13.85 23.36 -6.16
CA SER A 94 12.65 23.04 -5.38
C SER A 94 11.44 22.64 -6.26
N VAL A 95 11.23 23.34 -7.38
CA VAL A 95 10.16 23.01 -8.34
C VAL A 95 10.41 21.66 -9.00
N VAL A 96 11.64 21.39 -9.46
CA VAL A 96 12.01 20.12 -10.09
C VAL A 96 11.84 18.95 -9.10
N PHE A 97 12.25 19.11 -7.85
CA PHE A 97 12.10 18.07 -6.82
C PHE A 97 10.62 17.80 -6.49
N THR A 98 9.80 18.83 -6.40
CA THR A 98 8.35 18.65 -6.20
C THR A 98 7.73 17.86 -7.36
N GLY A 99 8.10 18.19 -8.60
CA GLY A 99 7.67 17.45 -9.78
C GLY A 99 8.15 15.98 -9.79
N LEU A 100 9.39 15.73 -9.35
CA LEU A 100 9.91 14.37 -9.20
C LEU A 100 9.11 13.55 -8.19
N ARG A 101 8.66 14.16 -7.09
CA ARG A 101 7.83 13.48 -6.07
C ARG A 101 6.48 13.04 -6.61
N ASP A 102 5.83 13.88 -7.40
CA ASP A 102 4.54 13.54 -8.01
C ASP A 102 4.70 12.40 -9.03
N VAL A 103 5.84 12.39 -9.74
CA VAL A 103 6.23 11.32 -10.66
C VAL A 103 6.52 10.02 -9.91
N THR A 104 7.29 10.02 -8.81
CA THR A 104 7.57 8.81 -8.04
C THR A 104 6.34 8.25 -7.36
N GLY A 105 5.46 9.10 -6.82
CA GLY A 105 4.15 8.69 -6.31
C GLY A 105 3.30 8.01 -7.38
N SER A 106 3.28 8.56 -8.59
CA SER A 106 2.60 7.96 -9.74
C SER A 106 3.22 6.62 -10.15
N PHE A 107 4.54 6.49 -10.14
CA PHE A 107 5.22 5.22 -10.42
C PHE A 107 4.94 4.15 -9.36
N LYS A 108 4.88 4.53 -8.08
CA LYS A 108 4.52 3.61 -6.99
C LYS A 108 3.12 3.07 -7.19
N LEU A 109 2.14 3.96 -7.43
CA LEU A 109 0.77 3.57 -7.74
C LEU A 109 0.70 2.68 -8.98
N PHE A 110 1.42 3.03 -10.04
CA PHE A 110 1.47 2.23 -11.26
C PHE A 110 2.06 0.83 -11.03
N SER A 111 3.15 0.73 -10.28
CA SER A 111 3.77 -0.55 -9.90
C SER A 111 2.83 -1.40 -9.04
N GLU A 112 2.15 -0.78 -8.08
CA GLU A 112 1.15 -1.44 -7.24
C GLU A 112 -0.03 -1.95 -8.08
N MET A 113 -0.56 -1.13 -8.99
CA MET A 113 -1.62 -1.53 -9.91
C MET A 113 -1.19 -2.70 -10.79
N LYS A 114 0.02 -2.67 -11.36
CA LYS A 114 0.54 -3.75 -12.20
C LYS A 114 0.72 -5.05 -11.42
N THR A 115 1.15 -4.96 -10.16
CA THR A 115 1.32 -6.14 -9.30
C THR A 115 -0.04 -6.71 -8.91
N LEU A 116 -1.03 -5.85 -8.59
CA LEU A 116 -2.40 -6.27 -8.35
C LEU A 116 -3.02 -6.93 -9.58
N GLU A 117 -2.83 -6.36 -10.76
CA GLU A 117 -3.30 -6.95 -12.02
C GLU A 117 -2.68 -8.34 -12.26
N ALA A 118 -1.37 -8.49 -12.01
CA ALA A 118 -0.72 -9.79 -12.06
C ALA A 118 -1.27 -10.77 -11.01
N THR A 119 -1.61 -10.30 -9.80
CA THR A 119 -2.28 -11.12 -8.78
C THR A 119 -3.68 -11.54 -9.24
N LEU A 120 -4.46 -10.66 -9.87
CA LEU A 120 -5.77 -10.99 -10.41
C LEU A 120 -5.68 -12.02 -11.54
N LYS A 121 -4.63 -11.98 -12.37
CA LYS A 121 -4.34 -13.00 -13.40
C LYS A 121 -4.04 -14.39 -12.79
N ASN A 122 -3.62 -14.45 -11.53
CA ASN A 122 -3.40 -15.71 -10.80
C ASN A 122 -4.67 -16.30 -10.18
N LEU A 123 -5.77 -15.56 -10.23
CA LEU A 123 -7.04 -16.01 -9.70
C LEU A 123 -7.85 -16.58 -10.89
N GLN A 124 -8.98 -17.22 -10.63
CA GLN A 124 -9.97 -17.53 -11.66
C GLN A 124 -11.36 -17.17 -11.11
N SER A 125 -12.21 -16.61 -11.98
CA SER A 125 -13.56 -16.17 -11.62
C SER A 125 -14.48 -17.34 -11.28
N GLU A 126 -14.40 -18.41 -12.08
CA GLU A 126 -15.09 -19.68 -11.85
C GLU A 126 -14.10 -20.76 -11.41
N ARG A 127 -14.21 -21.19 -10.16
CA ARG A 127 -13.28 -22.18 -9.60
C ARG A 127 -13.87 -22.90 -8.39
N LYS A 128 -13.38 -24.10 -8.12
CA LYS A 128 -13.66 -24.80 -6.86
C LYS A 128 -12.92 -24.10 -5.73
N VAL A 129 -13.65 -23.78 -4.66
CA VAL A 129 -13.12 -23.05 -3.50
C VAL A 129 -13.05 -23.97 -2.28
N LEU A 130 -14.08 -24.79 -2.09
CA LEU A 130 -14.23 -25.62 -0.90
C LEU A 130 -14.85 -26.98 -1.24
N GLU A 131 -14.43 -28.01 -0.54
CA GLU A 131 -15.11 -29.30 -0.47
C GLU A 131 -15.45 -29.57 0.98
N VAL A 132 -16.72 -29.84 1.26
CA VAL A 132 -17.21 -30.14 2.62
C VAL A 132 -17.86 -31.51 2.61
N SER A 133 -17.39 -32.39 3.49
CA SER A 133 -18.08 -33.63 3.83
C SER A 133 -18.33 -33.65 5.33
N ALA A 134 -19.47 -34.20 5.73
CA ALA A 134 -19.81 -34.33 7.13
C ALA A 134 -20.22 -35.77 7.43
N MET A 135 -19.70 -36.29 8.54
CA MET A 135 -20.11 -37.58 9.09
C MET A 135 -20.78 -37.36 10.43
N PRO A 136 -21.99 -37.90 10.65
CA PRO A 136 -22.63 -37.82 11.96
C PRO A 136 -21.79 -38.62 12.98
N VAL A 137 -21.57 -38.01 14.13
CA VAL A 137 -20.82 -38.60 15.25
C VAL A 137 -21.65 -38.39 16.50
N SER A 138 -22.35 -39.43 16.95
CA SER A 138 -23.09 -39.37 18.21
C SER A 138 -22.13 -39.65 19.36
N VAL A 139 -21.89 -38.64 20.20
CA VAL A 139 -21.15 -38.79 21.46
C VAL A 139 -22.06 -38.30 22.57
N ASN A 140 -22.36 -39.17 23.54
CA ASN A 140 -23.16 -38.85 24.74
C ASN A 140 -24.56 -38.28 24.46
N GLY A 141 -25.21 -38.67 23.36
CA GLY A 141 -26.59 -38.26 23.05
C GLY A 141 -26.74 -36.84 22.47
N THR A 142 -25.63 -36.12 22.25
CA THR A 142 -25.62 -34.89 21.45
C THR A 142 -25.37 -35.20 19.98
N ASN A 143 -26.20 -34.66 19.09
CA ASN A 143 -26.00 -34.72 17.64
C ASN A 143 -24.81 -33.84 17.26
N ARG A 144 -23.69 -34.47 16.91
CA ARG A 144 -22.49 -33.81 16.40
C ARG A 144 -22.15 -34.32 15.01
N MET A 145 -21.40 -33.52 14.28
CA MET A 145 -20.88 -33.86 12.97
C MET A 145 -19.37 -33.63 12.94
N ASN A 146 -18.63 -34.61 12.44
CA ASN A 146 -17.25 -34.41 12.00
C ASN A 146 -17.29 -33.84 10.58
N VAL A 147 -16.95 -32.57 10.45
CA VAL A 147 -16.97 -31.81 9.20
C VAL A 147 -15.54 -31.72 8.67
N THR A 148 -15.26 -32.45 7.60
CA THR A 148 -13.99 -32.36 6.87
C THR A 148 -14.11 -31.28 5.79
N VAL A 149 -13.18 -30.34 5.82
CA VAL A 149 -13.13 -29.20 4.91
C VAL A 149 -11.82 -29.24 4.16
N LYS A 150 -11.87 -29.41 2.84
CA LYS A 150 -10.71 -29.28 1.96
C LYS A 150 -10.78 -27.97 1.18
N TYR A 151 -9.65 -27.29 1.12
CA TYR A 151 -9.50 -25.98 0.50
C TYR A 151 -8.83 -26.13 -0.85
N TYR A 152 -9.28 -25.31 -1.81
CA TYR A 152 -8.75 -25.31 -3.16
C TYR A 152 -8.33 -23.90 -3.57
N ALA A 153 -7.21 -23.80 -4.26
CA ALA A 153 -6.78 -22.60 -4.96
C ALA A 153 -6.60 -22.92 -6.45
N TYR A 154 -6.88 -21.95 -7.30
CA TYR A 154 -6.64 -22.08 -8.73
C TYR A 154 -5.14 -21.89 -9.03
N SER A 155 -4.52 -22.86 -9.69
CA SER A 155 -3.17 -22.72 -10.23
C SER A 155 -3.25 -22.33 -11.71
N PRO A 156 -2.85 -21.10 -12.10
CA PRO A 156 -2.79 -20.68 -13.50
C PRO A 156 -1.74 -21.45 -14.31
N VAL A 157 -0.70 -22.01 -13.66
CA VAL A 157 0.36 -22.78 -14.32
C VAL A 157 -0.14 -24.16 -14.73
N LYS A 158 -0.98 -24.79 -13.90
CA LYS A 158 -1.57 -26.11 -14.15
C LYS A 158 -2.94 -26.05 -14.83
N GLU A 159 -3.52 -24.85 -14.91
CA GLU A 159 -4.90 -24.61 -15.36
C GLU A 159 -5.93 -25.47 -14.61
N ALA A 160 -5.73 -25.64 -13.29
CA ALA A 160 -6.54 -26.52 -12.47
C ALA A 160 -6.63 -26.05 -11.01
N ASP A 161 -7.73 -26.44 -10.34
CA ASP A 161 -7.91 -26.27 -8.91
C ASP A 161 -7.08 -27.30 -8.14
N VAL A 162 -6.10 -26.80 -7.36
CA VAL A 162 -5.21 -27.62 -6.54
C VAL A 162 -5.64 -27.58 -5.08
N MET A 163 -5.56 -28.72 -4.40
CA MET A 163 -5.88 -28.80 -2.98
C MET A 163 -4.74 -28.19 -2.17
N THR A 164 -5.05 -27.21 -1.35
CA THR A 164 -4.05 -26.42 -0.59
C THR A 164 -4.04 -26.74 0.90
N GLY A 165 -5.06 -27.45 1.38
CA GLY A 165 -5.14 -27.90 2.76
C GLY A 165 -6.41 -28.66 3.08
N GLU A 166 -6.41 -29.29 4.24
CA GLU A 166 -7.53 -30.02 4.82
C GLU A 166 -7.60 -29.72 6.31
N LYS A 167 -8.81 -29.51 6.84
CA LYS A 167 -9.07 -29.36 8.28
C LYS A 167 -10.35 -30.09 8.64
N ILE A 168 -10.35 -30.67 9.84
CA ILE A 168 -11.51 -31.36 10.41
C ILE A 168 -12.03 -30.52 11.57
N TYR A 169 -13.33 -30.28 11.58
CA TYR A 169 -14.04 -29.54 12.61
C TYR A 169 -15.11 -30.42 13.24
N ILE A 170 -15.36 -30.22 14.53
CA ILE A 170 -16.48 -30.85 15.23
C ILE A 170 -17.56 -29.77 15.39
N VAL A 171 -18.74 -30.02 14.84
CA VAL A 171 -19.85 -29.06 14.85
C VAL A 171 -21.08 -29.73 15.46
N ASP A 172 -21.68 -29.08 16.45
CA ASP A 172 -22.95 -29.52 17.04
C ASP A 172 -24.12 -29.13 16.13
N GLY A 173 -25.14 -29.98 16.00
CA GLY A 173 -26.35 -29.70 15.21
C GLY A 173 -26.59 -30.68 14.06
N GLU A 174 -27.56 -30.35 13.21
CA GLU A 174 -27.97 -31.17 12.06
C GLU A 174 -27.84 -30.41 10.73
N LYS A 175 -27.88 -29.07 10.78
CA LYS A 175 -27.75 -28.21 9.60
C LYS A 175 -26.40 -27.52 9.63
N LEU A 176 -25.72 -27.48 8.49
CA LEU A 176 -24.48 -26.74 8.31
C LEU A 176 -24.73 -25.50 7.45
N TYR A 177 -24.06 -24.43 7.82
CA TYR A 177 -23.99 -23.20 7.05
C TYR A 177 -22.52 -22.86 6.82
N VAL A 178 -22.17 -22.62 5.56
CA VAL A 178 -20.84 -22.18 5.17
C VAL A 178 -20.96 -20.76 4.65
N ASP A 179 -20.28 -19.83 5.33
CA ASP A 179 -20.23 -18.41 4.95
C ASP A 179 -19.00 -18.13 4.10
N PHE A 180 -19.22 -17.35 3.04
CA PHE A 180 -18.21 -16.90 2.11
C PHE A 180 -18.17 -15.38 2.07
N GLY A 181 -16.97 -14.81 2.07
CA GLY A 181 -16.76 -13.42 1.66
C GLY A 181 -16.63 -13.38 0.14
N VAL A 182 -17.42 -12.52 -0.52
CA VAL A 182 -17.38 -12.33 -1.97
C VAL A 182 -16.91 -10.91 -2.28
N ILE A 183 -15.85 -10.78 -3.07
CA ILE A 183 -15.30 -9.51 -3.55
C ILE A 183 -15.56 -9.41 -5.05
N ASN A 184 -16.28 -8.36 -5.46
CA ASN A 184 -16.52 -8.05 -6.86
C ASN A 184 -15.63 -6.88 -7.28
N PHE A 185 -14.82 -7.06 -8.31
CA PHE A 185 -13.95 -6.01 -8.85
C PHE A 185 -14.64 -5.19 -9.96
N LYS A 186 -14.20 -3.94 -10.14
CA LYS A 186 -14.65 -3.06 -11.21
C LYS A 186 -14.01 -3.48 -12.54
N TYR A 187 -14.82 -3.39 -13.60
CA TYR A 187 -14.45 -3.71 -14.98
C TYR A 187 -13.15 -3.07 -15.49
N SER A 188 -12.77 -1.89 -15.00
CA SER A 188 -11.58 -1.16 -15.46
C SER A 188 -10.24 -1.80 -15.06
N LEU A 189 -10.23 -2.71 -14.09
CA LEU A 189 -9.02 -3.46 -13.69
C LEU A 189 -8.86 -4.80 -14.42
N ILE A 190 -9.83 -5.16 -15.27
CA ILE A 190 -9.85 -6.44 -15.97
C ILE A 190 -9.79 -6.10 -17.45
N GLU A 191 -8.60 -6.28 -18.05
CA GLU A 191 -8.32 -5.97 -19.47
C GLU A 191 -9.35 -6.55 -20.46
N LYS A 192 -10.13 -7.56 -20.04
CA LYS A 192 -11.08 -8.30 -20.88
C LYS A 192 -12.56 -7.89 -20.74
N GLY A 193 -12.91 -6.95 -19.86
CA GLY A 193 -14.31 -6.54 -19.66
C GLY A 193 -15.19 -7.60 -18.97
N GLU A 194 -14.60 -8.65 -18.42
CA GLU A 194 -15.29 -9.69 -17.66
C GLU A 194 -15.43 -9.24 -16.19
N ALA A 195 -16.57 -9.54 -15.54
CA ALA A 195 -16.70 -9.31 -14.11
C ALA A 195 -15.81 -10.30 -13.36
N TYR A 196 -14.92 -9.79 -12.51
CA TYR A 196 -14.06 -10.64 -11.70
C TYR A 196 -14.59 -10.69 -10.29
N ASN A 197 -14.98 -11.87 -9.86
CA ASN A 197 -15.53 -12.11 -8.54
C ASN A 197 -14.70 -13.18 -7.87
N ILE A 198 -14.39 -12.94 -6.60
CA ILE A 198 -13.58 -13.84 -5.80
C ILE A 198 -14.37 -14.17 -4.55
N ALA A 199 -14.72 -15.44 -4.40
CA ALA A 199 -15.23 -15.98 -3.16
C ALA A 199 -14.10 -16.61 -2.33
N PHE A 200 -14.16 -16.39 -1.02
CA PHE A 200 -13.32 -17.08 -0.06
C PHE A 200 -14.14 -17.51 1.16
N PRO A 201 -13.87 -18.70 1.72
CA PRO A 201 -14.56 -19.20 2.88
C PRO A 201 -14.15 -18.42 4.13
N ASN A 202 -15.13 -18.08 4.96
CA ASN A 202 -14.92 -17.27 6.16
C ASN A 202 -15.15 -18.11 7.42
N ARG A 203 -16.34 -18.69 7.54
CA ARG A 203 -16.79 -19.33 8.78
C ARG A 203 -17.79 -20.45 8.51
N ILE A 204 -17.81 -21.44 9.41
CA ILE A 204 -18.82 -22.50 9.45
C ILE A 204 -19.60 -22.38 10.73
N PHE A 205 -20.91 -22.52 10.63
CA PHE A 205 -21.83 -22.50 11.75
C PHE A 205 -22.99 -23.49 11.51
N SER A 206 -23.86 -23.68 12.49
CA SER A 206 -24.97 -24.64 12.41
C SER A 206 -26.27 -24.05 12.91
N ASP A 207 -27.34 -24.84 12.89
CA ASP A 207 -28.60 -24.49 13.54
C ASP A 207 -28.48 -24.32 15.05
N VAL A 208 -27.51 -24.98 15.69
CA VAL A 208 -27.27 -24.90 17.14
C VAL A 208 -26.11 -23.96 17.47
N LEU A 209 -25.12 -23.84 16.58
CA LEU A 209 -23.96 -22.95 16.71
C LEU A 209 -24.25 -21.65 15.94
N PRO A 210 -24.56 -20.52 16.61
CA PRO A 210 -24.90 -19.27 15.92
C PRO A 210 -23.67 -18.66 15.22
N ALA A 211 -23.91 -17.85 14.19
CA ALA A 211 -22.88 -17.19 13.40
C ALA A 211 -21.90 -16.29 14.21
N GLY A 212 -22.32 -15.82 15.39
CA GLY A 212 -21.46 -15.06 16.32
C GLY A 212 -20.39 -15.91 17.02
N ASN A 213 -20.65 -17.22 17.18
CA ASN A 213 -19.74 -18.20 17.79
C ASN A 213 -19.21 -19.21 16.75
N SER A 214 -19.27 -18.85 15.47
CA SER A 214 -18.90 -19.72 14.36
C SER A 214 -17.44 -20.16 14.40
N LEU A 215 -17.15 -21.31 13.79
CA LEU A 215 -15.78 -21.75 13.56
C LEU A 215 -15.17 -20.97 12.40
N ASN A 216 -14.05 -20.28 12.68
CA ASN A 216 -13.30 -19.58 11.64
C ASN A 216 -12.57 -20.61 10.75
N ILE A 217 -12.93 -20.62 9.47
CA ILE A 217 -12.29 -21.49 8.46
C ILE A 217 -11.42 -20.71 7.47
N PHE A 218 -11.26 -19.41 7.72
CA PHE A 218 -10.47 -18.48 6.92
C PHE A 218 -8.97 -18.72 7.04
N ALA A 219 -8.45 -19.08 8.23
CA ALA A 219 -7.05 -18.82 8.56
C ALA A 219 -6.04 -19.97 8.29
N SER A 220 -4.99 -19.62 7.55
CA SER A 220 -3.63 -20.15 7.66
C SER A 220 -2.81 -19.28 8.64
N ALA A 221 -1.72 -19.81 9.21
CA ALA A 221 -0.91 -19.13 10.24
C ALA A 221 -0.23 -17.82 9.77
N ASP A 222 -0.13 -17.61 8.46
CA ASP A 222 0.51 -16.49 7.76
C ASP A 222 -0.48 -15.41 7.29
N GLY A 223 -1.76 -15.53 7.66
CA GLY A 223 -2.82 -14.57 7.31
C GLY A 223 -3.42 -14.74 5.91
N VAL A 224 -2.79 -15.53 5.04
CA VAL A 224 -3.29 -15.82 3.69
C VAL A 224 -4.33 -16.95 3.75
N PRO A 225 -5.57 -16.76 3.26
CA PRO A 225 -6.56 -17.84 3.26
C PRO A 225 -6.07 -19.05 2.49
N LEU A 226 -6.38 -20.25 2.98
CA LEU A 226 -5.96 -21.50 2.33
C LEU A 226 -6.45 -21.56 0.87
N THR A 227 -7.58 -20.95 0.54
CA THR A 227 -8.12 -20.87 -0.83
C THR A 227 -7.36 -19.94 -1.79
N PHE A 228 -6.30 -19.30 -1.30
CA PHE A 228 -5.35 -18.53 -2.09
C PHE A 228 -3.92 -19.04 -1.91
N LYS A 229 -3.68 -20.07 -1.10
CA LYS A 229 -2.32 -20.49 -0.77
C LYS A 229 -1.74 -21.35 -1.89
N LEU A 230 -0.95 -20.74 -2.77
CA LEU A 230 -0.24 -21.44 -3.85
C LEU A 230 1.23 -21.67 -3.52
N ASP A 231 1.80 -22.74 -4.08
CA ASP A 231 3.25 -22.92 -4.09
C ASP A 231 3.92 -22.07 -5.15
N GLU A 232 5.21 -21.75 -4.97
CA GLU A 232 5.91 -20.80 -5.85
C GLU A 232 5.89 -21.23 -7.32
N GLN A 233 5.95 -22.54 -7.58
CA GLN A 233 5.88 -23.11 -8.93
C GLN A 233 4.50 -23.01 -9.57
N GLU A 234 3.47 -22.71 -8.79
CA GLU A 234 2.08 -22.61 -9.22
C GLU A 234 1.65 -21.16 -9.45
N ILE A 235 2.48 -20.19 -9.05
CA ILE A 235 2.24 -18.75 -9.18
C ILE A 235 2.81 -18.27 -10.52
N TYR A 236 1.98 -17.56 -11.27
CA TYR A 236 2.31 -16.93 -12.54
C TYR A 236 2.89 -15.53 -12.33
N ILE A 237 4.06 -15.24 -12.91
CA ILE A 237 4.73 -13.93 -13.02
C ILE A 237 5.23 -13.32 -11.68
N LEU A 238 4.70 -13.71 -10.53
CA LEU A 238 5.03 -13.15 -9.21
C LEU A 238 5.87 -14.12 -8.36
N SER A 239 6.69 -13.57 -7.45
CA SER A 239 7.26 -14.37 -6.36
C SER A 239 6.18 -14.70 -5.32
N LYS A 240 6.37 -15.79 -4.57
CA LYS A 240 5.45 -16.22 -3.51
C LYS A 240 5.18 -15.12 -2.47
N ASP A 241 6.23 -14.42 -2.05
CA ASP A 241 6.11 -13.32 -1.08
C ASP A 241 5.31 -12.16 -1.64
N SER A 242 5.58 -11.74 -2.89
CA SER A 242 4.85 -10.65 -3.53
C SER A 242 3.38 -10.99 -3.69
N TYR A 243 3.08 -12.23 -4.09
CA TYR A 243 1.72 -12.73 -4.21
C TYR A 243 1.00 -12.73 -2.86
N ASN A 244 1.60 -13.28 -1.81
CA ASN A 244 1.03 -13.31 -0.47
C ASN A 244 0.75 -11.92 0.10
N VAL A 245 1.67 -10.98 -0.09
CA VAL A 245 1.48 -9.56 0.30
C VAL A 245 0.26 -8.97 -0.40
N GLN A 246 0.07 -9.23 -1.69
CA GLN A 246 -1.09 -8.71 -2.42
C GLN A 246 -2.40 -9.36 -2.01
N ILE A 247 -2.42 -10.68 -1.75
CA ILE A 247 -3.60 -11.35 -1.22
C ILE A 247 -3.97 -10.78 0.15
N ASN A 248 -3.01 -10.60 1.05
CA ASN A 248 -3.26 -10.01 2.36
C ASN A 248 -3.78 -8.58 2.25
N LYS A 249 -3.20 -7.74 1.38
CA LYS A 249 -3.73 -6.40 1.10
C LYS A 249 -5.16 -6.44 0.56
N MET A 250 -5.46 -7.36 -0.37
CA MET A 250 -6.81 -7.53 -0.93
C MET A 250 -7.83 -7.88 0.15
N ILE A 251 -7.48 -8.81 1.04
CA ILE A 251 -8.31 -9.17 2.20
C ILE A 251 -8.44 -8.00 3.17
N GLU A 252 -7.37 -7.31 3.51
CA GLU A 252 -7.41 -6.17 4.43
C GLU A 252 -8.33 -5.07 3.88
N PHE A 253 -8.17 -4.74 2.59
CA PHE A 253 -9.00 -3.74 1.92
C PHE A 253 -10.45 -4.17 1.81
N SER A 254 -10.74 -5.47 1.82
CA SER A 254 -12.11 -5.98 1.90
C SER A 254 -12.82 -5.50 3.17
N THR A 255 -12.09 -5.33 4.28
CA THR A 255 -12.64 -4.83 5.55
C THR A 255 -12.70 -3.31 5.68
N ASN A 256 -12.14 -2.55 4.71
CA ASN A 256 -12.07 -1.09 4.75
C ASN A 256 -12.63 -0.44 3.46
N THR A 257 -13.82 0.16 3.57
CA THR A 257 -14.55 0.76 2.43
C THR A 257 -13.80 1.89 1.71
N ASN A 258 -12.92 2.62 2.38
CA ASN A 258 -12.15 3.69 1.75
C ASN A 258 -11.01 3.14 0.89
N LEU A 259 -10.33 2.10 1.38
CA LEU A 259 -9.22 1.45 0.68
C LEU A 259 -9.71 0.55 -0.46
N SER A 260 -10.87 -0.10 -0.30
CA SER A 260 -11.45 -0.98 -1.33
C SER A 260 -11.70 -0.26 -2.66
N ARG A 261 -12.08 1.03 -2.61
CA ARG A 261 -12.27 1.83 -3.83
C ARG A 261 -10.99 2.08 -4.60
N GLN A 262 -9.85 2.19 -3.91
CA GLN A 262 -8.55 2.47 -4.52
C GLN A 262 -8.04 1.27 -5.33
N ILE A 263 -8.30 0.06 -4.85
CA ILE A 263 -7.98 -1.20 -5.56
C ILE A 263 -9.10 -1.67 -6.49
N GLY A 264 -10.04 -0.78 -6.81
CA GLY A 264 -11.13 -1.03 -7.75
C GLY A 264 -12.09 -2.14 -7.34
N VAL A 265 -12.29 -2.40 -6.05
CA VAL A 265 -13.42 -3.21 -5.57
C VAL A 265 -14.70 -2.41 -5.79
N LYS A 266 -15.70 -3.06 -6.41
CA LYS A 266 -17.02 -2.51 -6.68
C LYS A 266 -17.95 -2.72 -5.49
N THR A 267 -18.05 -3.97 -5.03
CA THR A 267 -18.92 -4.39 -3.94
C THR A 267 -18.28 -5.56 -3.20
N MET A 268 -18.59 -5.66 -1.90
CA MET A 268 -18.27 -6.81 -1.08
C MET A 268 -19.52 -7.20 -0.30
N TYR A 269 -19.77 -8.50 -0.17
CA TYR A 269 -20.86 -9.02 0.65
C TYR A 269 -20.51 -10.42 1.18
N GLY A 270 -21.25 -10.85 2.21
CA GLY A 270 -21.21 -12.21 2.72
C GLY A 270 -22.30 -13.05 2.08
N GLU A 271 -22.00 -14.30 1.78
CA GLU A 271 -22.95 -15.27 1.23
C GLU A 271 -22.87 -16.57 2.03
N ALA A 272 -23.95 -16.91 2.72
CA ALA A 272 -24.03 -18.11 3.53
C ALA A 272 -24.93 -19.14 2.86
N ILE A 273 -24.41 -20.35 2.65
CA ILE A 273 -25.15 -21.46 2.06
C ILE A 273 -25.43 -22.49 3.15
N GLY A 274 -26.73 -22.71 3.42
CA GLY A 274 -27.22 -23.69 4.38
C GLY A 274 -27.62 -25.00 3.70
N PHE A 275 -27.25 -26.13 4.30
CA PHE A 275 -27.62 -27.46 3.83
C PHE A 275 -27.67 -28.48 4.97
N GLU A 276 -28.44 -29.54 4.78
CA GLU A 276 -28.48 -30.71 5.65
C GLU A 276 -27.48 -31.74 5.10
N PRO A 277 -26.37 -32.02 5.80
CA PRO A 277 -25.38 -32.96 5.32
C PRO A 277 -25.93 -34.39 5.34
N GLN A 278 -25.73 -35.12 4.24
CA GLN A 278 -26.10 -36.52 4.15
C GLN A 278 -24.85 -37.39 4.25
N GLU A 279 -24.97 -38.52 4.94
CA GLU A 279 -23.87 -39.45 5.12
C GLU A 279 -23.32 -39.94 3.77
N GLY A 280 -21.98 -39.91 3.63
CA GLY A 280 -21.29 -40.27 2.40
C GLY A 280 -21.38 -39.25 1.26
N LYS A 281 -22.08 -38.13 1.43
CA LYS A 281 -22.11 -37.04 0.45
C LYS A 281 -21.01 -36.02 0.69
N THR A 282 -20.54 -35.49 -0.44
CA THR A 282 -19.56 -34.42 -0.50
C THR A 282 -20.18 -33.25 -1.23
N TYR A 283 -20.11 -32.07 -0.61
CA TYR A 283 -20.66 -30.83 -1.13
C TYR A 283 -19.52 -29.99 -1.68
N LEU A 284 -19.65 -29.56 -2.94
CA LEU A 284 -18.62 -28.82 -3.65
C LEU A 284 -19.04 -27.36 -3.82
N PHE A 285 -18.22 -26.44 -3.34
CA PHE A 285 -18.50 -25.00 -3.43
C PHE A 285 -17.63 -24.37 -4.52
N TYR A 286 -18.28 -23.67 -5.43
CA TYR A 286 -17.66 -22.99 -6.57
C TYR A 286 -17.88 -21.48 -6.48
N SER A 287 -16.82 -20.71 -6.68
CA SER A 287 -16.95 -19.28 -7.02
C SER A 287 -17.54 -19.18 -8.42
N THR A 288 -18.43 -18.20 -8.65
CA THR A 288 -19.02 -17.97 -9.97
C THR A 288 -18.50 -16.69 -10.60
N GLY A 289 -18.37 -16.67 -11.93
CA GLY A 289 -17.93 -15.49 -12.67
C GLY A 289 -18.97 -14.38 -12.70
N ALA A 290 -20.25 -14.70 -12.48
CA ALA A 290 -21.34 -13.72 -12.36
C ALA A 290 -21.42 -13.06 -10.97
N GLY A 291 -20.74 -13.64 -9.97
CA GLY A 291 -20.72 -13.17 -8.60
C GLY A 291 -21.49 -14.11 -7.68
N GLY A 292 -20.84 -14.51 -6.59
CA GLY A 292 -21.41 -15.39 -5.57
C GLY A 292 -20.86 -16.81 -5.57
N VAL A 293 -21.52 -17.67 -4.80
CA VAL A 293 -21.07 -19.06 -4.58
C VAL A 293 -22.17 -20.04 -4.93
N LEU A 294 -21.80 -21.11 -5.64
CA LEU A 294 -22.69 -22.20 -5.98
C LEU A 294 -22.27 -23.46 -5.23
N MET A 295 -23.23 -24.16 -4.63
CA MET A 295 -23.05 -25.50 -4.08
C MET A 295 -23.55 -26.56 -5.07
N LYS A 296 -22.72 -27.56 -5.35
CA LYS A 296 -23.04 -28.74 -6.18
C LYS A 296 -22.95 -30.02 -5.36
#